data_AF-A0AAN9BUX7-F1
#
_entry.id   AF-A0AAN9BUX7-F1
#
_cell.length_a   1.000
_cell.length_b   1.000
_cell.length_c   1.000
_cell.angle_alpha   90.00
_cell.angle_beta   90.00
_cell.angle_gamma   90.00
#
_symmetry.space_group_name_H-M   'P 1'
#
loop_
_entity.id
_entity.type
_entity.pdbx_description
1 polymer ?
#
loop_
_entity_poly.entity_id
_entity_poly.type
_entity_poly.pdbx_seq_one_letter_code
_entity_poly.pdbx_strand_id
1 'polypeptide(L)'
;MEGLQVRQLIGIMWWWTLALPKTSALQGGFFLGALTTEELALKNLLFMEQVSFETDTSSLIECAAACLRSNDCYCFTLIPLSAPSGSTCRGYSAMMTSAKVSTSYPGAQTFHIRQRTTSWLEKECVTNADCPGELSAQCFADRCRCTPGYFYSHATDMCTTSCAKSDLQPHFTEYPKYGIHGYNLLYGPNAIDCRTLHIPLEDCKVECLKEPQCVNLEYLVFTAEPPQCCFHAVTALDVPAGWRYMAKKRFFQRTCV
;
A
#
# COMPACT_ATOMS: atom_id res chain seq x y z
N MET A 1 19.43 37.87 62.09
CA MET A 1 18.54 37.84 60.91
C MET A 1 18.73 36.47 60.25
N GLU A 2 18.46 35.36 60.93
CA GLU A 2 17.14 34.80 61.28
C GLU A 2 16.22 34.61 60.07
N GLY A 3 15.83 33.35 59.83
CA GLY A 3 14.91 32.97 58.78
C GLY A 3 14.91 31.48 58.45
N LEU A 4 14.75 30.61 59.45
CA LEU A 4 14.54 29.17 59.34
C LEU A 4 13.10 28.86 59.79
N GLN A 5 12.23 28.28 58.96
CA GLN A 5 11.07 27.43 59.33
C GLN A 5 10.56 26.71 58.05
N VAL A 6 10.34 25.39 57.93
CA VAL A 6 9.87 24.27 58.78
C VAL A 6 8.34 24.07 58.80
N ARG A 7 7.91 22.84 58.42
CA ARG A 7 6.63 22.09 58.69
C ARG A 7 5.40 22.47 57.83
N GLN A 8 4.47 21.58 57.45
CA GLN A 8 3.83 20.35 58.02
C GLN A 8 3.40 19.39 56.87
N LEU A 9 3.48 18.05 56.89
CA LEU A 9 2.93 16.95 57.73
C LEU A 9 1.51 16.43 57.34
N ILE A 10 1.37 15.09 57.40
CA ILE A 10 0.17 14.19 57.43
C ILE A 10 -0.21 13.55 56.06
N GLY A 11 -0.35 12.23 55.88
CA GLY A 11 -0.40 11.11 56.83
C GLY A 11 -0.33 9.73 56.14
N ILE A 12 -0.07 8.71 56.97
CA ILE A 12 0.08 7.28 56.64
C ILE A 12 -1.18 6.55 57.15
N MET A 13 -1.66 5.53 56.40
CA MET A 13 -2.18 4.20 56.84
C MET A 13 -3.31 3.72 55.90
N TRP A 14 -3.01 2.73 55.04
CA TRP A 14 -3.35 1.30 55.14
C TRP A 14 -4.84 0.97 55.04
N TRP A 15 -5.22 0.12 54.07
CA TRP A 15 -6.12 -1.03 54.25
C TRP A 15 -5.91 -2.04 53.10
N TRP A 16 -6.03 -3.32 53.47
CA TRP A 16 -5.73 -4.52 52.69
C TRP A 16 -6.80 -4.84 51.63
N THR A 17 -6.42 -5.49 50.51
CA THR A 17 -7.00 -6.79 50.09
C THR A 17 -6.26 -7.41 48.90
N LEU A 18 -6.11 -8.73 48.96
CA LEU A 18 -5.50 -9.64 47.98
C LEU A 18 -6.31 -9.71 46.67
N ALA A 19 -5.62 -9.79 45.51
CA ALA A 19 -6.06 -10.57 44.35
C ALA A 19 -4.91 -10.79 43.34
N LEU A 20 -4.50 -12.07 43.22
CA LEU A 20 -4.00 -12.91 42.11
C LEU A 20 -3.71 -12.31 40.69
N PRO A 21 -2.89 -13.02 39.87
CA PRO A 21 -2.08 -12.44 38.81
C PRO A 21 -2.86 -12.20 37.51
N LYS A 22 -2.61 -11.07 36.85
CA LYS A 22 -3.06 -10.85 35.46
C LYS A 22 -2.02 -11.41 34.50
N THR A 23 -2.42 -12.51 33.87
CA THR A 23 -1.84 -13.09 32.67
C THR A 23 -1.87 -12.12 31.49
N SER A 24 -0.83 -12.28 30.68
CA SER A 24 -0.54 -11.76 29.36
C SER A 24 -1.75 -11.49 28.46
N ALA A 25 -1.83 -10.28 27.90
CA ALA A 25 -2.61 -10.00 26.71
C ALA A 25 -1.72 -9.24 25.71
N LEU A 26 -1.29 -9.95 24.67
CA LEU A 26 -0.70 -9.41 23.44
C LEU A 26 -1.72 -8.48 22.77
N GLN A 27 -1.45 -7.18 22.78
CA GLN A 27 -2.11 -6.22 21.89
C GLN A 27 -1.35 -6.20 20.56
N GLY A 28 -1.79 -7.03 19.61
CA GLY A 28 -1.50 -6.85 18.20
C GLY A 28 -2.47 -5.82 17.62
N GLY A 29 -2.01 -4.58 17.44
CA GLY A 29 -2.75 -3.55 16.73
C GLY A 29 -2.77 -3.85 15.23
N PHE A 30 -3.90 -4.30 14.72
CA PHE A 30 -4.15 -4.37 13.27
C PHE A 30 -4.40 -2.96 12.74
N PHE A 31 -3.49 -2.48 11.89
CA PHE A 31 -3.62 -1.23 11.15
C PHE A 31 -4.77 -1.34 10.12
N LEU A 32 -5.85 -0.59 10.34
CA LEU A 32 -6.91 -0.31 9.37
C LEU A 32 -6.42 0.78 8.41
N GLY A 33 -6.11 0.44 7.16
CA GLY A 33 -5.66 1.42 6.16
C GLY A 33 -5.83 1.04 4.69
N ALA A 34 -6.65 0.04 4.34
CA ALA A 34 -6.63 -0.55 2.99
C ALA A 34 -8.00 -0.71 2.31
N LEU A 35 -8.91 0.25 2.47
CA LEU A 35 -10.16 0.29 1.70
C LEU A 35 -10.15 1.52 0.77
N THR A 36 -9.73 1.34 -0.48
CA THR A 36 -10.02 2.29 -1.56
C THR A 36 -11.22 1.78 -2.32
N THR A 37 -12.37 2.44 -2.17
CA THR A 37 -13.59 2.14 -2.92
C THR A 37 -13.52 2.80 -4.29
N GLU A 38 -13.12 2.07 -5.33
CA GLU A 38 -13.47 2.45 -6.70
C GLU A 38 -14.91 2.00 -6.96
N GLU A 39 -15.81 2.97 -7.11
CA GLU A 39 -17.24 2.77 -7.35
C GLU A 39 -17.48 2.39 -8.82
N LEU A 40 -17.08 1.20 -9.25
CA LEU A 40 -17.66 0.60 -10.45
C LEU A 40 -19.05 0.05 -10.09
N ALA A 41 -20.05 0.94 -10.16
CA ALA A 41 -21.44 0.67 -9.81
C ALA A 41 -22.13 -0.32 -10.78
N LEU A 42 -21.77 -1.60 -10.74
CA LEU A 42 -22.59 -2.69 -11.28
C LEU A 42 -23.69 -3.02 -10.25
N LYS A 43 -24.65 -2.09 -10.13
CA LYS A 43 -25.79 -2.21 -9.20
C LYS A 43 -26.67 -3.40 -9.61
N ASN A 44 -27.07 -4.20 -8.62
CA ASN A 44 -28.05 -5.30 -8.72
C ASN A 44 -27.58 -6.61 -9.38
N LEU A 45 -26.30 -6.92 -9.56
CA LEU A 45 -25.90 -8.19 -10.19
C LEU A 45 -25.45 -9.25 -9.17
N LEU A 46 -25.97 -10.47 -9.32
CA LEU A 46 -25.51 -11.68 -8.63
C LEU A 46 -24.76 -12.60 -9.60
N PHE A 47 -23.62 -13.09 -9.14
CA PHE A 47 -22.85 -14.12 -9.83
C PHE A 47 -23.12 -15.47 -9.15
N MET A 48 -23.36 -16.51 -9.95
CA MET A 48 -23.72 -17.85 -9.45
C MET A 48 -22.55 -18.85 -9.56
N GLU A 49 -21.53 -18.53 -10.35
CA GLU A 49 -20.33 -19.34 -10.51
C GLU A 49 -19.18 -18.77 -9.66
N GLN A 50 -18.22 -19.63 -9.28
CA GLN A 50 -17.00 -19.23 -8.56
C GLN A 50 -17.25 -18.66 -7.15
N VAL A 51 -18.31 -19.07 -6.46
CA VAL A 51 -18.55 -18.67 -5.06
C VAL A 51 -17.50 -19.33 -4.17
N SER A 52 -16.66 -18.50 -3.55
CA SER A 52 -15.62 -18.94 -2.61
C SER A 52 -16.23 -19.21 -1.23
N PHE A 53 -17.14 -18.33 -0.78
CA PHE A 53 -17.87 -18.49 0.48
C PHE A 53 -19.16 -17.69 0.48
N GLU A 54 -20.04 -18.05 1.41
CA GLU A 54 -21.27 -17.33 1.73
C GLU A 54 -21.44 -17.29 3.25
N THR A 55 -21.71 -16.11 3.79
CA THR A 55 -21.90 -15.92 5.24
C THR A 55 -22.86 -14.77 5.50
N ASP A 56 -23.63 -14.86 6.57
CA ASP A 56 -24.43 -13.74 7.03
C ASP A 56 -23.53 -12.72 7.73
N THR A 57 -23.76 -11.44 7.45
CA THR A 57 -23.00 -10.33 8.00
C THR A 57 -23.94 -9.20 8.39
N SER A 58 -23.53 -8.41 9.38
CA SER A 58 -24.26 -7.21 9.79
C SER A 58 -23.77 -5.95 9.08
N SER A 59 -22.62 -6.02 8.40
CA SER A 59 -22.00 -4.86 7.77
C SER A 59 -21.12 -5.20 6.57
N LEU A 60 -20.90 -4.17 5.74
CA LEU A 60 -19.92 -4.18 4.65
C LEU A 60 -18.50 -4.54 5.12
N ILE A 61 -18.13 -4.05 6.30
CA ILE A 61 -16.77 -4.23 6.84
C ILE A 61 -16.54 -5.71 7.22
N GLU A 62 -17.53 -6.35 7.83
CA GLU A 62 -17.45 -7.78 8.17
C GLU A 62 -17.33 -8.65 6.91
N CYS A 63 -18.09 -8.31 5.87
CA CYS A 63 -18.04 -9.00 4.59
C CYS A 63 -16.68 -8.82 3.89
N ALA A 64 -16.16 -7.58 3.89
CA ALA A 64 -14.83 -7.30 3.36
C ALA A 64 -13.73 -8.06 4.13
N ALA A 65 -13.82 -8.12 5.46
CA ALA A 65 -12.88 -8.85 6.29
C ALA A 65 -12.99 -10.38 6.11
N ALA A 66 -14.18 -10.91 5.83
CA ALA A 66 -14.36 -12.32 5.47
C ALA A 66 -13.68 -12.63 4.12
N CYS A 67 -13.85 -11.76 3.13
CA CYS A 67 -13.22 -11.92 1.83
C CYS A 67 -11.69 -11.78 1.90
N LEU A 68 -11.15 -10.84 2.68
CA LEU A 68 -9.71 -10.72 2.91
C LEU A 68 -9.08 -11.92 3.65
N ARG A 69 -9.87 -12.67 4.44
CA ARG A 69 -9.41 -13.89 5.11
C ARG A 69 -9.43 -15.11 4.19
N SER A 70 -10.19 -15.06 3.09
CA SER A 70 -10.20 -16.10 2.08
C SER A 70 -9.11 -15.82 1.06
N ASN A 71 -8.16 -16.74 0.90
CA ASN A 71 -7.07 -16.61 -0.07
C ASN A 71 -7.59 -16.52 -1.51
N ASP A 72 -8.78 -17.07 -1.77
CA ASP A 72 -9.38 -17.16 -3.10
C ASP A 72 -10.61 -16.24 -3.21
N CYS A 73 -10.57 -15.02 -2.64
CA CYS A 73 -11.67 -14.05 -2.76
C CYS A 73 -11.22 -12.71 -3.35
N TYR A 74 -11.59 -12.46 -4.60
CA TYR A 74 -11.25 -11.25 -5.36
C TYR A 74 -12.33 -10.16 -5.29
N CYS A 75 -13.59 -10.55 -5.11
CA CYS A 75 -14.70 -9.63 -4.94
C CYS A 75 -15.79 -10.28 -4.09
N PHE A 76 -16.72 -9.47 -3.58
CA PHE A 76 -17.86 -9.95 -2.84
C PHE A 76 -19.12 -9.16 -3.17
N THR A 77 -20.29 -9.75 -2.96
CA THR A 77 -21.59 -9.10 -3.06
C THR A 77 -22.26 -9.12 -1.70
N LEU A 78 -22.82 -7.98 -1.30
CA LEU A 78 -23.78 -7.88 -0.21
C LEU A 78 -25.19 -7.95 -0.76
N ILE A 79 -25.94 -8.92 -0.25
CA ILE A 79 -27.33 -9.15 -0.59
C ILE A 79 -28.16 -8.75 0.63
N PRO A 80 -28.91 -7.64 0.57
CA PRO A 80 -29.75 -7.25 1.69
C PRO A 80 -30.86 -8.28 1.88
N LEU A 81 -31.02 -8.76 3.12
CA LEU A 81 -32.16 -9.59 3.51
C LEU A 81 -33.29 -8.67 3.99
N SER A 82 -34.54 -9.08 3.74
CA SER A 82 -35.71 -8.39 4.28
C SER A 82 -35.61 -8.37 5.81
N ALA A 83 -35.67 -7.18 6.42
CA ALA A 83 -35.59 -6.99 7.86
C ALA A 83 -36.48 -7.99 8.64
N PRO A 84 -36.01 -8.54 9.78
CA PRO A 84 -35.07 -7.90 10.72
C PRO A 84 -33.62 -8.43 10.72
N SER A 85 -33.17 -9.20 9.73
CA SER A 85 -31.91 -9.95 9.85
C SER A 85 -30.93 -9.76 8.70
N GLY A 86 -29.95 -8.86 8.90
CA GLY A 86 -28.63 -8.90 8.25
C GLY A 86 -28.56 -8.67 6.73
N SER A 87 -27.36 -8.89 6.19
CA SER A 87 -27.10 -8.98 4.76
C SER A 87 -26.27 -10.24 4.52
N THR A 88 -26.63 -11.02 3.50
CA THR A 88 -25.82 -12.16 3.09
C THR A 88 -24.63 -11.64 2.30
N CYS A 89 -23.43 -11.95 2.78
CA CYS A 89 -22.16 -11.69 2.14
C CYS A 89 -21.77 -12.91 1.30
N ARG A 90 -21.54 -12.71 0.01
CA ARG A 90 -21.07 -13.76 -0.90
C ARG A 90 -19.74 -13.36 -1.52
N GLY A 91 -18.67 -14.11 -1.27
CA GLY A 91 -17.34 -13.88 -1.86
C GLY A 91 -17.09 -14.75 -3.09
N TYR A 92 -16.31 -14.25 -4.05
CA TYR A 92 -16.04 -14.92 -5.33
C TYR A 92 -14.54 -15.08 -5.61
N SER A 93 -14.17 -16.23 -6.18
CA SER A 93 -12.79 -16.59 -6.55
C SER A 93 -12.34 -16.13 -7.93
N ALA A 94 -13.19 -15.42 -8.67
CA ALA A 94 -12.89 -14.89 -9.99
C ALA A 94 -13.10 -13.38 -10.05
N MET A 95 -12.26 -12.68 -10.82
CA MET A 95 -12.52 -11.30 -11.20
C MET A 95 -13.79 -11.20 -12.07
N MET A 96 -14.53 -10.10 -11.94
CA MET A 96 -15.81 -9.92 -12.65
C MET A 96 -15.71 -9.98 -14.18
N THR A 97 -14.53 -9.79 -14.76
CA THR A 97 -14.31 -9.90 -16.21
C THR A 97 -14.50 -11.33 -16.73
N SER A 98 -14.39 -12.34 -15.88
CA SER A 98 -14.58 -13.76 -16.24
C SER A 98 -15.89 -14.35 -15.72
N ALA A 99 -16.62 -13.65 -14.84
CA ALA A 99 -17.85 -14.14 -14.24
C ALA A 99 -19.07 -13.90 -15.16
N LYS A 100 -19.78 -14.96 -15.55
CA LYS A 100 -21.06 -14.85 -16.26
C LYS A 100 -22.10 -14.25 -15.31
N VAL A 101 -22.62 -13.08 -15.68
CA VAL A 101 -23.73 -12.42 -14.97
C VAL A 101 -24.96 -13.32 -15.07
N SER A 102 -25.46 -13.82 -13.93
CA SER A 102 -26.53 -14.81 -13.94
C SER A 102 -27.89 -14.21 -13.63
N THR A 103 -28.00 -13.18 -12.78
CA THR A 103 -29.32 -12.68 -12.35
C THR A 103 -29.23 -11.28 -11.73
N SER A 104 -30.26 -10.46 -12.00
CA SER A 104 -30.42 -9.15 -11.36
C SER A 104 -31.17 -9.29 -10.02
N TYR A 105 -30.57 -8.88 -8.89
CA TYR A 105 -31.18 -8.89 -7.57
C TYR A 105 -31.30 -7.46 -7.00
N PRO A 106 -32.52 -6.96 -6.75
CA PRO A 106 -32.72 -5.60 -6.27
C PRO A 106 -31.99 -5.33 -4.95
N GLY A 107 -31.13 -4.31 -4.93
CA GLY A 107 -30.40 -3.87 -3.73
C GLY A 107 -29.08 -4.61 -3.48
N ALA A 108 -28.72 -5.61 -4.29
CA ALA A 108 -27.41 -6.24 -4.20
C ALA A 108 -26.30 -5.26 -4.64
N GLN A 109 -25.26 -5.15 -3.81
CA GLN A 109 -24.10 -4.31 -4.08
C GLN A 109 -22.84 -5.17 -4.13
N THR A 110 -22.13 -5.12 -5.25
CA THR A 110 -20.88 -5.87 -5.45
C THR A 110 -19.69 -4.94 -5.28
N PHE A 111 -18.70 -5.41 -4.54
CA PHE A 111 -17.48 -4.69 -4.20
C PHE A 111 -16.28 -5.51 -4.64
N HIS A 112 -15.32 -4.84 -5.27
CA HIS A 112 -14.01 -5.43 -5.50
C HIS A 112 -13.17 -5.30 -4.25
N ILE A 113 -12.56 -6.41 -3.85
CA ILE A 113 -11.39 -6.33 -3.00
C ILE A 113 -10.23 -6.24 -3.95
N ARG A 114 -9.55 -5.08 -3.98
CA ARG A 114 -8.15 -5.09 -4.38
C ARG A 114 -7.45 -5.90 -3.30
N GLN A 115 -7.41 -7.22 -3.47
CA GLN A 115 -6.56 -8.05 -2.65
C GLN A 115 -5.18 -7.47 -2.92
N ARG A 116 -4.62 -6.86 -1.88
CA ARG A 116 -3.17 -6.88 -1.75
C ARG A 116 -2.86 -8.35 -1.48
N THR A 117 -2.99 -9.20 -2.51
CA THR A 117 -2.16 -10.40 -2.60
C THR A 117 -0.80 -9.87 -2.20
N THR A 118 -0.17 -10.48 -1.21
CA THR A 118 1.18 -10.08 -0.83
C THR A 118 2.01 -10.31 -2.08
N SER A 119 2.06 -9.30 -2.96
CA SER A 119 2.78 -9.38 -4.21
C SER A 119 4.15 -9.81 -3.78
N TRP A 120 4.70 -10.80 -4.47
CA TRP A 120 6.02 -11.29 -4.10
C TRP A 120 7.01 -10.12 -4.01
N LEU A 121 6.74 -9.00 -4.70
CA LEU A 121 7.36 -7.68 -4.61
C LEU A 121 7.40 -7.05 -3.21
N GLU A 122 6.80 -7.59 -2.16
CA GLU A 122 6.93 -7.09 -0.77
C GLU A 122 7.28 -8.21 0.22
N LYS A 123 7.50 -9.43 -0.28
CA LYS A 123 7.91 -10.59 0.51
C LYS A 123 9.29 -10.34 1.11
N GLU A 124 9.49 -10.77 2.36
CA GLU A 124 10.80 -10.72 3.01
C GLU A 124 11.78 -11.68 2.34
N CYS A 125 13.04 -11.28 2.27
CA CYS A 125 14.11 -12.05 1.69
C CYS A 125 15.44 -11.77 2.40
N VAL A 126 16.36 -12.72 2.29
CA VAL A 126 17.75 -12.59 2.71
C VAL A 126 18.67 -12.58 1.48
N THR A 127 18.29 -13.33 0.44
CA THR A 127 19.06 -13.48 -0.79
C THR A 127 18.14 -13.35 -2.00
N ASN A 128 18.73 -13.09 -3.18
CA ASN A 128 17.96 -13.01 -4.43
C ASN A 128 17.18 -14.30 -4.74
N ALA A 129 17.63 -15.46 -4.23
CA ALA A 129 16.96 -16.74 -4.44
C ALA A 129 15.60 -16.86 -3.71
N ASP A 130 15.32 -15.99 -2.74
CA ASP A 130 14.05 -16.00 -2.00
C ASP A 130 12.90 -15.36 -2.81
N CYS A 131 13.25 -14.67 -3.90
CA CYS A 131 12.36 -13.91 -4.76
C CYS A 131 12.07 -14.68 -6.07
N PRO A 132 10.82 -14.66 -6.56
CA PRO A 132 10.46 -15.36 -7.80
C PRO A 132 10.98 -14.60 -9.03
N GLY A 133 11.42 -15.35 -10.04
CA GLY A 133 11.94 -14.79 -11.29
C GLY A 133 13.45 -14.64 -11.24
N GLU A 134 14.14 -15.68 -11.72
CA GLU A 134 15.58 -15.94 -11.48
C GLU A 134 16.55 -14.81 -11.90
N LEU A 135 16.12 -13.80 -12.67
CA LEU A 135 17.00 -12.73 -13.16
C LEU A 135 16.46 -11.30 -13.05
N SER A 136 15.14 -11.11 -12.93
CA SER A 136 14.52 -9.78 -12.95
C SER A 136 13.97 -9.34 -11.59
N ALA A 137 14.01 -10.24 -10.60
CA ALA A 137 13.72 -9.95 -9.21
C ALA A 137 14.98 -10.12 -8.37
N GLN A 138 15.09 -9.31 -7.32
CA GLN A 138 16.22 -9.35 -6.40
C GLN A 138 15.76 -9.04 -4.98
N CYS A 139 16.55 -9.47 -4.02
CA CYS A 139 16.39 -9.05 -2.65
C CYS A 139 17.03 -7.67 -2.45
N PHE A 140 16.20 -6.68 -2.12
CA PHE A 140 16.63 -5.31 -1.96
C PHE A 140 16.05 -4.73 -0.67
N ALA A 141 16.93 -4.36 0.26
CA ALA A 141 16.54 -3.89 1.59
C ALA A 141 15.56 -4.87 2.30
N ASP A 142 15.97 -6.15 2.34
CA ASP A 142 15.25 -7.26 3.00
C ASP A 142 13.86 -7.56 2.43
N ARG A 143 13.57 -7.02 1.25
CA ARG A 143 12.32 -7.24 0.53
C ARG A 143 12.59 -7.60 -0.92
N CYS A 144 11.79 -8.51 -1.46
CA CYS A 144 11.83 -8.81 -2.87
C CYS A 144 11.38 -7.60 -3.68
N ARG A 145 12.10 -7.28 -4.74
CA ARG A 145 11.82 -6.15 -5.63
C ARG A 145 12.15 -6.56 -7.05
N CYS A 146 11.63 -5.85 -8.04
CA CYS A 146 12.24 -5.91 -9.35
C CYS A 146 13.68 -5.38 -9.28
N THR A 147 14.54 -5.86 -10.17
CA THR A 147 15.86 -5.26 -10.38
C THR A 147 15.67 -3.78 -10.72
N PRO A 148 16.42 -2.84 -10.12
CA PRO A 148 16.28 -1.41 -10.38
C PRO A 148 16.23 -1.12 -11.87
N GLY A 149 15.16 -0.44 -12.27
CA GLY A 149 14.88 -0.10 -13.66
C GLY A 149 13.86 -1.00 -14.36
N TYR A 150 13.65 -2.22 -13.87
CA TYR A 150 12.56 -3.08 -14.33
C TYR A 150 11.25 -2.64 -13.66
N PHE A 151 10.18 -2.56 -14.44
CA PHE A 151 8.84 -2.28 -13.96
C PHE A 151 8.19 -3.55 -13.45
N TYR A 152 7.57 -3.50 -12.28
CA TYR A 152 6.63 -4.53 -11.86
C TYR A 152 5.32 -4.37 -12.65
N SER A 153 4.90 -5.41 -13.38
CA SER A 153 3.59 -5.46 -14.06
C SER A 153 2.56 -6.13 -13.15
N HIS A 154 1.47 -5.42 -12.87
CA HIS A 154 0.35 -5.97 -12.09
C HIS A 154 -0.45 -7.02 -12.89
N ALA A 155 -0.45 -6.94 -14.22
CA ALA A 155 -1.17 -7.84 -15.11
C ALA A 155 -0.52 -9.23 -15.19
N THR A 156 0.81 -9.30 -15.21
CA THR A 156 1.54 -10.57 -15.33
C THR A 156 2.18 -11.03 -14.02
N ASP A 157 2.15 -10.21 -12.97
CA ASP A 157 2.86 -10.45 -11.71
C ASP A 157 4.36 -10.72 -11.92
N MET A 158 4.98 -10.03 -12.88
CA MET A 158 6.38 -10.21 -13.28
C MET A 158 7.08 -8.86 -13.49
N CYS A 159 8.41 -8.87 -13.48
CA CYS A 159 9.20 -7.70 -13.84
C CYS A 159 9.43 -7.64 -15.36
N THR A 160 9.24 -6.47 -15.94
CA THR A 160 9.45 -6.19 -17.35
C THR A 160 10.42 -5.03 -17.54
N THR A 161 11.23 -5.09 -18.59
CA THR A 161 12.15 -4.01 -18.97
C THR A 161 11.45 -2.84 -19.63
N SER A 162 10.20 -3.02 -20.09
CA SER A 162 9.46 -2.02 -20.85
C SER A 162 8.07 -1.83 -20.29
N CYS A 163 7.69 -0.56 -20.11
CA CYS A 163 6.32 -0.14 -19.82
C CYS A 163 5.97 1.04 -20.71
N ALA A 164 4.87 0.96 -21.45
CA ALA A 164 4.41 2.11 -22.22
C ALA A 164 3.96 3.23 -21.28
N LYS A 165 4.13 4.48 -21.68
CA LYS A 165 3.72 5.63 -20.83
C LYS A 165 2.23 5.60 -20.48
N SER A 166 1.39 5.10 -21.39
CA SER A 166 -0.04 4.89 -21.17
C SER A 166 -0.35 3.86 -20.09
N ASP A 167 0.58 2.94 -19.83
CA ASP A 167 0.39 1.77 -18.99
C ASP A 167 1.02 1.96 -17.60
N LEU A 168 1.73 3.08 -17.40
CA LEU A 168 2.31 3.45 -16.11
C LEU A 168 1.22 3.65 -15.07
N GLN A 169 1.28 2.86 -14.01
CA GLN A 169 0.33 2.89 -12.90
C GLN A 169 0.69 3.98 -11.89
N PRO A 170 -0.26 4.40 -11.03
CA PRO A 170 -0.03 5.34 -9.95
C PRO A 170 0.68 4.73 -8.73
N HIS A 171 1.06 3.45 -8.80
CA HIS A 171 1.76 2.74 -7.72
C HIS A 171 3.27 2.80 -7.91
N PHE A 172 4.00 2.87 -6.80
CA PHE A 172 5.45 3.02 -6.79
C PHE A 172 6.13 1.90 -6.00
N THR A 173 7.27 1.46 -6.52
CA THR A 173 8.22 0.58 -5.84
C THR A 173 9.36 1.43 -5.27
N GLU A 174 9.60 1.30 -3.97
CA GLU A 174 10.68 2.03 -3.29
C GLU A 174 12.00 1.27 -3.30
N TYR A 175 13.07 2.02 -3.56
CA TYR A 175 14.48 1.63 -3.42
C TYR A 175 15.16 2.59 -2.44
N PRO A 176 15.20 2.27 -1.14
CA PRO A 176 15.76 3.16 -0.13
C PRO A 176 17.28 3.32 -0.28
N LYS A 177 17.79 4.51 0.02
CA LYS A 177 19.23 4.87 -0.04
C LYS A 177 19.85 4.76 -1.42
N TYR A 178 19.06 4.88 -2.48
CA TYR A 178 19.55 4.92 -3.86
C TYR A 178 18.90 6.06 -4.64
N GLY A 179 19.45 6.35 -5.82
CA GLY A 179 18.96 7.37 -6.73
C GLY A 179 19.70 7.37 -8.06
N ILE A 180 19.20 8.18 -9.00
CA ILE A 180 19.77 8.44 -10.32
C ILE A 180 20.38 9.85 -10.33
N HIS A 181 21.71 9.91 -10.39
CA HIS A 181 22.41 11.19 -10.39
C HIS A 181 22.41 11.87 -11.77
N GLY A 182 21.95 13.12 -11.85
CA GLY A 182 22.17 13.98 -13.02
C GLY A 182 21.15 13.86 -14.15
N TYR A 183 20.04 13.14 -13.93
CA TYR A 183 18.98 12.92 -14.93
C TYR A 183 17.61 13.44 -14.46
N ASN A 184 17.61 14.52 -13.69
CA ASN A 184 16.38 15.14 -13.21
C ASN A 184 15.63 15.78 -14.39
N LEU A 185 14.31 15.63 -14.41
CA LEU A 185 13.44 16.40 -15.28
C LEU A 185 13.43 17.85 -14.82
N LEU A 186 13.50 18.77 -15.80
CA LEU A 186 13.21 20.18 -15.59
C LEU A 186 11.70 20.36 -15.82
N TYR A 187 10.95 20.74 -14.78
CA TYR A 187 9.50 20.83 -14.86
C TYR A 187 9.02 22.27 -15.13
N GLY A 188 8.08 22.41 -16.07
CA GLY A 188 7.34 23.66 -16.35
C GLY A 188 8.11 24.76 -17.11
N PRO A 189 7.44 25.89 -17.44
CA PRO A 189 8.00 26.99 -18.23
C PRO A 189 9.17 27.72 -17.56
N ASN A 190 9.41 27.46 -16.27
CA ASN A 190 10.49 28.06 -15.47
C ASN A 190 11.57 27.04 -15.04
N ALA A 191 11.58 25.83 -15.61
CA ALA A 191 12.55 24.77 -15.30
C ALA A 191 12.81 24.63 -13.78
N ILE A 192 11.80 24.18 -13.05
CA ILE A 192 11.93 23.93 -11.61
C ILE A 192 12.95 22.79 -11.42
N ASP A 193 14.12 23.14 -10.91
CA ASP A 193 15.11 22.18 -10.42
C ASP A 193 14.56 21.50 -9.16
N CYS A 194 14.90 20.23 -8.96
CA CYS A 194 14.64 19.43 -7.77
C CYS A 194 14.71 20.17 -6.44
N ARG A 195 15.59 21.17 -6.37
CA ARG A 195 15.87 21.96 -5.17
C ARG A 195 14.71 22.84 -4.73
N THR A 196 13.75 23.15 -5.59
CA THR A 196 12.71 24.15 -5.29
C THR A 196 11.37 23.52 -4.84
N LEU A 197 11.18 22.21 -5.05
CA LEU A 197 9.93 21.53 -4.68
C LEU A 197 10.01 20.95 -3.26
N HIS A 198 9.64 21.78 -2.28
CA HIS A 198 9.65 21.46 -0.85
C HIS A 198 8.29 20.95 -0.35
N ILE A 199 7.90 19.75 -0.79
CA ILE A 199 6.61 19.16 -0.47
C ILE A 199 6.78 17.79 0.21
N PRO A 200 5.78 17.34 1.01
CA PRO A 200 5.74 15.99 1.55
C PRO A 200 5.82 14.90 0.47
N LEU A 201 6.26 13.70 0.85
CA LEU A 201 6.41 12.57 -0.08
C LEU A 201 5.13 12.22 -0.84
N GLU A 202 3.97 12.25 -0.18
CA GLU A 202 2.71 11.89 -0.85
C GLU A 202 2.31 12.94 -1.88
N ASP A 203 2.52 14.22 -1.60
CA ASP A 203 2.33 15.30 -2.58
C ASP A 203 3.34 15.19 -3.73
N CYS A 204 4.59 14.82 -3.43
CA CYS A 204 5.63 14.55 -4.43
C CYS A 204 5.22 13.44 -5.41
N LYS A 205 4.61 12.36 -4.92
CA LYS A 205 4.03 11.32 -5.79
C LYS A 205 2.91 11.87 -6.65
N VAL A 206 1.98 12.63 -6.06
CA VAL A 206 0.86 13.24 -6.80
C VAL A 206 1.36 14.17 -7.92
N GLU A 207 2.36 15.01 -7.66
CA GLU A 207 2.97 15.88 -8.66
C GLU A 207 3.66 15.09 -9.78
N CYS A 208 4.37 14.00 -9.45
CA CYS A 208 4.91 13.09 -10.47
C CYS A 208 3.81 12.53 -11.37
N LEU A 209 2.64 12.14 -10.83
CA LEU A 209 1.54 11.61 -11.64
C LEU A 209 0.94 12.64 -12.60
N LYS A 210 1.06 13.94 -12.29
CA LYS A 210 0.62 15.03 -13.17
C LYS A 210 1.60 15.30 -14.31
N GLU A 211 2.88 14.99 -14.11
CA GLU A 211 3.94 15.17 -15.12
C GLU A 211 3.98 13.97 -16.07
N PRO A 212 3.58 14.12 -17.36
CA PRO A 212 3.49 13.00 -18.30
C PRO A 212 4.81 12.27 -18.57
N GLN A 213 5.94 12.93 -18.32
CA GLN A 213 7.26 12.34 -18.47
C GLN A 213 7.77 11.66 -17.19
N CYS A 214 7.10 11.81 -16.05
CA CYS A 214 7.58 11.25 -14.79
C CYS A 214 7.38 9.72 -14.75
N VAL A 215 8.50 9.01 -14.85
CA VAL A 215 8.60 7.56 -14.68
C VAL A 215 9.01 7.22 -13.25
N ASN A 216 9.90 8.01 -12.68
CA ASN A 216 10.44 7.82 -11.34
C ASN A 216 10.54 9.14 -10.60
N LEU A 217 10.61 9.07 -9.27
CA LEU A 217 10.92 10.21 -8.43
C LEU A 217 12.00 9.89 -7.39
N GLU A 218 12.74 10.90 -6.97
CA GLU A 218 13.58 10.85 -5.76
C GLU A 218 13.04 11.78 -4.70
N TYR A 219 13.05 11.30 -3.47
CA TYR A 219 12.73 12.07 -2.29
C TYR A 219 13.96 12.16 -1.39
N LEU A 220 14.45 13.38 -1.18
CA LEU A 220 15.62 13.65 -0.36
C LEU A 220 15.18 14.18 1.00
N VAL A 221 15.71 13.57 2.06
CA VAL A 221 15.42 13.99 3.43
C VAL A 221 16.68 14.61 4.04
N PHE A 222 16.57 15.88 4.42
CA PHE A 222 17.62 16.61 5.11
C PHE A 222 17.21 16.84 6.57
N THR A 223 18.19 16.92 7.47
CA THR A 223 17.95 17.15 8.90
C THR A 223 17.70 18.63 9.22
N ALA A 224 18.16 19.55 8.37
CA ALA A 224 18.12 20.99 8.61
C ALA A 224 17.49 21.78 7.44
N GLU A 225 17.01 21.09 6.40
CA GLU A 225 16.42 21.68 5.22
C GLU A 225 15.09 20.97 4.90
N PRO A 226 14.14 21.64 4.24
CA PRO A 226 12.93 20.98 3.77
C PRO A 226 13.28 19.83 2.82
N PRO A 227 12.43 18.80 2.72
CA PRO A 227 12.66 17.71 1.78
C PRO A 227 12.68 18.25 0.34
N GLN A 228 13.36 17.52 -0.54
CA GLN A 228 13.39 17.84 -1.96
C GLN A 228 12.76 16.69 -2.76
N CYS A 229 12.03 17.06 -3.80
CA CYS A 229 11.33 16.16 -4.69
C CYS A 229 11.87 16.32 -6.13
N CYS A 230 12.34 15.23 -6.71
CA CYS A 230 12.91 15.15 -8.06
C CYS A 230 12.12 14.19 -8.93
N PHE A 231 11.94 14.50 -10.21
CA PHE A 231 11.33 13.59 -11.17
C PHE A 231 12.34 13.15 -12.22
N HIS A 232 12.14 11.97 -12.80
CA HIS A 232 12.98 11.40 -13.84
C HIS A 232 12.11 10.74 -14.92
N ALA A 233 12.49 10.93 -16.18
CA ALA A 233 11.91 10.18 -17.32
C ALA A 233 12.70 8.92 -17.68
N VAL A 234 13.79 8.66 -16.98
CA VAL A 234 14.68 7.51 -17.18
C VAL A 234 14.68 6.63 -15.95
N THR A 235 14.88 5.34 -16.16
CA THR A 235 15.00 4.31 -15.13
C THR A 235 16.47 4.00 -14.83
N ALA A 236 16.74 3.23 -13.77
CA ALA A 236 18.10 2.79 -13.46
C ALA A 236 18.70 1.86 -14.55
N LEU A 237 17.84 1.21 -15.34
CA LEU A 237 18.25 0.36 -16.47
C LEU A 237 18.70 1.22 -17.66
N ASP A 238 18.07 2.37 -17.89
CA ASP A 238 18.44 3.30 -18.97
C ASP A 238 19.78 3.98 -18.70
N VAL A 239 20.08 4.23 -17.41
CA VAL A 239 21.29 4.95 -16.99
C VAL A 239 22.05 4.20 -15.87
N PRO A 240 22.63 3.02 -16.15
CA PRO A 240 23.26 2.20 -15.11
C PRO A 240 24.38 2.92 -14.36
N ALA A 241 25.15 3.77 -15.05
CA ALA A 241 26.22 4.57 -14.45
C ALA A 241 25.71 5.69 -13.51
N GLY A 242 24.44 6.08 -13.66
CA GLY A 242 23.76 7.09 -12.84
C GLY A 242 23.13 6.49 -11.57
N TRP A 243 22.81 5.20 -11.58
CA TRP A 243 22.25 4.48 -10.43
C TRP A 243 23.29 4.25 -9.34
N ARG A 244 23.11 4.91 -8.18
CA ARG A 244 24.12 4.90 -7.11
C ARG A 244 23.48 4.88 -5.74
N TYR A 245 24.21 4.32 -4.78
CA TYR A 245 23.91 4.45 -3.36
C TYR A 245 24.00 5.92 -2.93
N MET A 246 22.94 6.42 -2.31
CA MET A 246 22.80 7.77 -1.80
C MET A 246 22.01 7.74 -0.47
N ALA A 247 22.73 7.76 0.65
CA ALA A 247 22.18 7.49 1.98
C ALA A 247 20.96 8.35 2.40
N LYS A 248 20.85 9.58 1.88
CA LYS A 248 19.77 10.53 2.21
C LYS A 248 18.61 10.53 1.20
N LYS A 249 18.66 9.66 0.18
CA LYS A 249 17.65 9.58 -0.87
C LYS A 249 16.79 8.34 -0.74
N ARG A 250 15.55 8.47 -1.20
CA ARG A 250 14.61 7.37 -1.42
C ARG A 250 14.16 7.47 -2.87
N PHE A 251 14.45 6.45 -3.67
CA PHE A 251 14.04 6.40 -5.07
C PHE A 251 12.74 5.61 -5.19
N PHE A 252 11.82 6.11 -5.99
CA PHE A 252 10.52 5.51 -6.21
C PHE A 252 10.27 5.36 -7.71
N GLN A 253 10.07 4.14 -8.16
CA GLN A 253 9.79 3.83 -9.56
C GLN A 253 8.32 3.47 -9.73
N ARG A 254 7.65 4.05 -10.73
CA ARG A 254 6.28 3.65 -11.05
C ARG A 254 6.24 2.19 -11.51
N THR A 255 5.08 1.57 -11.33
CA THR A 255 4.78 0.21 -11.79
C THR A 255 4.04 0.25 -13.12
N CYS A 256 3.90 -0.90 -13.77
CA CYS A 256 3.19 -1.04 -15.04
C CYS A 256 1.87 -1.80 -14.83
N VAL A 257 0.93 -1.60 -15.75
CA VAL A 257 -0.35 -2.33 -15.75
C VAL A 257 -0.15 -3.83 -15.66
#